data_AF-A0A951XE92-F1
#
_entry.id   AF-A0A951XE92-F1
#
_cell.length_a   1.000
_cell.length_b   1.000
_cell.length_c   1.000
_cell.angle_alpha   90.00
_cell.angle_beta   90.00
_cell.angle_gamma   90.00
#
_symmetry.space_group_name_H-M   'P 1'
#
loop_
_entity.id
_entity.type
_entity.pdbx_description
1 polymer ?
#
loop_
_entity_poly.entity_id
_entity_poly.type
_entity_poly.pdbx_seq_one_letter_code
_entity_poly.pdbx_strand_id
1 'polypeptide(L)'
;MTTLELRINLPDQLAREVQAAGLLKPEALEQLLRDAIRRKAVNELFAAADRLTGAEFTPMTLDEIQQEVDALRQQRKRRAADS
;
A
#
# COMPACT_ATOMS: atom_id res chain seq x y z
N MET A 1 -17.36 -12.38 7.41
CA MET A 1 -17.66 -10.98 7.74
C MET A 1 -16.96 -10.69 9.07
N THR A 2 -16.20 -9.60 9.13
CA THR A 2 -15.48 -9.19 10.34
C THR A 2 -16.11 -7.89 10.83
N THR A 3 -16.43 -7.80 12.11
CA THR A 3 -16.97 -6.59 12.72
C THR A 3 -15.85 -5.82 13.40
N LEU A 4 -15.78 -4.51 13.16
CA LEU A 4 -14.81 -3.60 13.76
C LEU A 4 -15.56 -2.48 14.48
N GLU A 5 -15.18 -2.21 15.72
CA GLU A 5 -15.70 -1.08 16.50
C GLU A 5 -14.71 0.07 16.43
N LEU A 6 -15.16 1.23 15.92
CA LEU A 6 -14.33 2.43 15.80
C LEU A 6 -14.96 3.58 16.59
N ARG A 7 -14.12 4.27 17.35
CA ARG A 7 -14.47 5.56 17.96
C ARG A 7 -13.65 6.65 17.30
N ILE A 8 -14.33 7.66 16.75
CA ILE A 8 -13.72 8.80 16.08
C ILE A 8 -14.23 10.10 16.69
N ASN A 9 -13.34 11.08 16.83
CA ASN A 9 -13.71 12.43 17.23
C ASN A 9 -13.77 13.28 15.96
N LEU A 10 -14.96 13.80 15.67
CA LEU A 10 -15.20 14.71 14.55
C LEU A 10 -15.72 16.04 15.09
N PRO A 11 -15.43 17.17 14.44
CA PRO A 11 -16.14 18.41 14.71
C PRO A 11 -17.65 18.21 14.55
N ASP A 12 -18.46 18.79 15.44
CA ASP A 12 -19.92 18.58 15.47
C ASP A 12 -20.60 18.87 14.13
N GLN A 13 -20.14 19.92 13.44
CA GLN A 13 -20.66 20.26 12.12
C GLN A 13 -20.41 19.13 11.12
N LEU A 14 -19.17 18.64 11.04
CA LEU A 14 -18.81 17.56 10.14
C LEU A 14 -19.59 16.29 10.49
N ALA A 15 -19.70 15.95 11.78
CA ALA A 15 -20.45 14.79 12.24
C ALA A 15 -21.92 14.81 11.76
N ARG A 16 -22.58 15.97 11.83
CA ARG A 16 -23.94 16.15 11.30
C ARG A 16 -24.00 15.96 9.78
N GLU A 17 -23.04 16.52 9.05
CA GLU A 17 -22.97 16.43 7.59
C GLU A 17 -22.75 14.98 7.11
N VAL A 18 -21.76 14.27 7.66
CA VAL A 18 -21.53 12.85 7.28
C VAL A 18 -22.69 11.95 7.68
N GLN A 19 -23.35 12.21 8.82
CA GLN A 19 -24.54 11.46 9.22
C GLN A 19 -25.72 11.71 8.27
N ALA A 20 -26.00 12.97 7.94
CA ALA A 20 -27.07 13.34 7.01
C ALA A 20 -26.83 12.78 5.60
N ALA A 21 -25.57 12.74 5.15
CA ALA A 21 -25.17 12.13 3.89
C ALA A 21 -25.20 10.59 3.91
N GLY A 22 -25.47 9.96 5.07
CA GLY A 22 -25.50 8.50 5.21
C GLY A 22 -24.12 7.84 5.09
N LEU A 23 -23.03 8.61 5.18
CA LEU A 23 -21.66 8.12 5.03
C LEU A 23 -21.20 7.26 6.21
N LEU A 24 -21.95 7.24 7.32
CA LEU A 24 -21.71 6.39 8.48
C LEU A 24 -22.42 5.03 8.41
N LYS A 25 -23.16 4.75 7.34
CA LYS A 25 -23.78 3.43 7.13
C LYS A 25 -22.70 2.39 6.75
N PRO A 26 -22.84 1.12 7.16
CA PRO A 26 -21.84 0.09 6.90
C PRO A 26 -21.40 -0.02 5.43
N GLU A 27 -22.35 0.05 4.50
CA GLU A 27 -22.09 -0.11 3.05
C GLU A 27 -21.32 1.11 2.50
N ALA A 28 -21.68 2.31 2.96
CA ALA A 28 -20.99 3.53 2.57
C ALA A 28 -19.56 3.57 3.14
N LEU A 29 -19.38 3.15 4.40
CA LEU A 29 -18.07 3.04 5.03
C LEU A 29 -17.20 1.99 4.32
N GLU A 30 -17.75 0.83 3.94
CA GLU A 30 -17.01 -0.17 3.17
C GLU A 30 -16.48 0.44 1.87
N GLN A 31 -17.33 1.13 1.12
CA GLN A 31 -16.94 1.75 -0.14
C GLN A 31 -15.87 2.83 0.07
N LEU A 32 -16.04 3.69 1.08
CA LEU A 32 -15.05 4.71 1.45
C LEU A 32 -13.70 4.09 1.79
N LEU A 33 -13.67 3.00 2.56
CA LEU A 33 -12.43 2.31 2.94
C LEU A 33 -11.75 1.67 1.71
N ARG A 34 -12.51 1.02 0.82
CA ARG A 34 -11.96 0.45 -0.43
C ARG A 34 -11.34 1.53 -1.31
N ASP A 35 -12.03 2.66 -1.46
CA ASP A 35 -11.53 3.76 -2.28
C ASP A 35 -10.30 4.42 -1.64
N ALA A 36 -10.26 4.53 -0.30
CA ALA A 36 -9.08 5.02 0.42
C ALA A 36 -7.87 4.11 0.20
N ILE A 37 -8.05 2.78 0.26
CA ILE A 37 -6.99 1.81 -0.01
C ILE A 37 -6.45 1.96 -1.44
N ARG A 38 -7.34 2.08 -2.43
CA ARG A 38 -6.94 2.27 -3.83
C ARG A 38 -6.13 3.54 -4.03
N ARG A 39 -6.59 4.67 -3.46
CA ARG A 39 -5.85 5.94 -3.52
C ARG A 39 -4.49 5.84 -2.84
N LYS A 40 -4.41 5.17 -1.69
CA LYS A 40 -3.15 4.94 -0.98
C LYS A 40 -2.16 4.18 -1.86
N ALA A 41 -2.59 3.10 -2.51
CA ALA A 41 -1.73 2.31 -3.39
C ALA A 41 -1.20 3.14 -4.58
N VAL A 42 -2.05 3.98 -5.18
CA VAL A 42 -1.64 4.90 -6.27
C VAL A 42 -0.62 5.92 -5.78
N ASN A 43 -0.86 6.53 -4.61
CA ASN A 43 0.08 7.49 -4.03
C ASN A 43 1.42 6.85 -3.68
N GLU A 44 1.42 5.62 -3.18
CA GLU A 44 2.64 4.86 -2.89
C GLU A 44 3.44 4.54 -4.16
N LEU A 45 2.74 4.22 -5.26
CA LEU A 45 3.38 4.03 -6.57
C LEU A 45 4.09 5.31 -7.03
N PHE A 46 3.40 6.45 -7.01
CA PHE A 46 4.01 7.73 -7.41
C PHE A 46 5.15 8.15 -6.49
N ALA A 47 5.00 7.98 -5.17
CA ALA A 47 6.09 8.24 -4.22
C ALA A 47 7.31 7.31 -4.44
N ALA A 48 7.10 6.09 -4.93
CA ALA A 48 8.21 5.23 -5.36
C ALA A 48 8.86 5.74 -6.65
N ALA A 49 8.07 6.16 -7.63
CA ALA A 49 8.57 6.74 -8.87
C ALA A 49 9.40 8.01 -8.61
N ASP A 50 8.93 8.92 -7.75
CA ASP A 50 9.66 10.13 -7.37
C ASP A 50 11.02 9.79 -6.76
N ARG A 51 11.06 8.79 -5.86
CA ARG A 51 12.32 8.30 -5.27
C ARG A 51 13.28 7.73 -6.30
N LEU A 52 12.78 7.04 -7.33
CA LEU A 52 13.61 6.52 -8.43
C LEU A 52 14.14 7.65 -9.30
N THR A 53 13.35 8.68 -9.60
CA THR A 53 13.80 9.81 -10.43
C THR A 53 14.91 10.63 -9.77
N GLY A 54 14.91 10.74 -8.44
CA GLY A 54 15.95 11.44 -7.68
C GLY A 54 17.14 10.59 -7.29
N ALA A 55 17.14 9.29 -7.62
CA ALA A 55 18.21 8.38 -7.27
C ALA A 55 19.20 8.23 -8.44
N GLU A 56 20.48 8.38 -8.12
CA GLU A 56 21.56 8.05 -9.06
C GLU A 56 21.79 6.54 -9.04
N PHE A 57 21.44 5.87 -10.13
CA PHE A 57 21.71 4.45 -10.31
C PHE A 57 22.89 4.26 -11.26
N THR A 58 23.86 3.45 -10.85
CA THR A 58 24.87 2.94 -11.78
C THR A 58 24.18 2.02 -12.78
N PRO A 59 24.29 2.26 -14.10
CA PRO A 59 23.73 1.36 -15.10
C PRO A 59 24.34 -0.03 -14.97
N MET A 60 23.49 -1.06 -14.99
CA MET A 60 23.90 -2.45 -15.04
C MET A 60 23.43 -3.07 -16.35
N THR A 61 24.23 -3.97 -16.90
CA THR A 61 23.84 -4.79 -18.04
C THR A 61 22.82 -5.85 -17.63
N LEU A 62 22.05 -6.37 -18.59
CA LEU A 62 21.08 -7.44 -18.33
C LEU A 62 21.77 -8.70 -17.77
N ASP A 63 22.99 -9.00 -18.20
CA ASP A 63 23.77 -10.15 -17.73
C ASP A 63 24.18 -9.99 -16.25
N GLU A 64 24.62 -8.80 -15.86
CA GLU A 64 24.95 -8.48 -14.45
C GLU A 64 23.72 -8.56 -13.55
N ILE A 65 22.58 -8.03 -14.02
CA ILE A 65 21.29 -8.14 -13.30
C ILE A 65 20.90 -9.61 -13.14
N GLN A 66 21.03 -10.42 -14.19
CA GLN A 66 20.66 -11.84 -14.17
C GLN A 66 21.52 -12.63 -13.17
N GLN A 67 22.83 -12.37 -13.14
CA GLN A 67 23.75 -12.99 -12.18
C GLN A 67 23.36 -12.67 -10.72
N GLU A 68 23.04 -11.41 -10.43
CA GLU A 68 22.65 -10.98 -9.08
C GLU A 68 21.33 -11.62 -8.64
N VAL A 69 20.32 -11.64 -9.53
CA VAL A 69 19.02 -12.26 -9.27
C VAL A 69 19.17 -13.77 -8.99
N ASP A 70 20.01 -14.47 -9.75
CA ASP A 70 20.22 -15.90 -9.57
C ASP A 70 20.97 -16.22 -8.27
N ALA A 71 21.94 -15.41 -7.87
CA ALA A 71 22.60 -15.52 -6.57
C ALA A 71 21.59 -15.39 -5.41
N LEU A 72 20.70 -14.40 -5.47
CA LEU A 72 19.62 -14.19 -4.50
C LEU A 72 18.66 -15.37 -4.43
N ARG A 73 18.27 -15.92 -5.59
CA ARG A 73 17.40 -17.11 -5.66
C ARG A 73 18.07 -18.34 -5.05
N GLN A 74 19.36 -18.56 -5.33
CA GLN A 74 20.12 -19.66 -4.74
C GLN A 74 20.23 -19.51 -3.22
N GLN A 75 20.50 -18.30 -2.71
CA GLN A 75 20.56 -18.03 -1.28
C GLN A 75 19.23 -18.35 -0.59
N ARG A 76 18.11 -17.95 -1.19
CA ARG A 76 16.76 -18.26 -0.66
C ARG A 76 16.49 -19.76 -0.63
N LYS A 77 16.87 -20.50 -1.68
CA LYS A 77 16.73 -21.95 -1.74
C LYS A 77 17.54 -22.65 -0.65
N ARG A 78 18.77 -22.22 -0.40
CA ARG A 78 19.62 -22.79 0.68
C ARG A 78 18.99 -22.55 2.05
N ARG A 79 18.56 -21.32 2.35
CA ARG A 79 17.88 -21.01 3.62
C ARG A 79 16.61 -21.84 3.86
N ALA A 80 15.83 -22.09 2.81
CA ALA A 80 14.63 -22.92 2.90
C ALA A 80 14.93 -24.42 3.05
N ALA A 81 16.12 -24.88 2.66
CA ALA A 81 16.58 -26.25 2.86
C ALA A 81 17.22 -26.46 4.25
N ASP A 82 17.73 -25.39 4.86
CA ASP A 82 18.30 -25.37 6.21
C ASP A 82 17.26 -25.14 7.33
N SER A 83 15.98 -24.91 6.98
CA SER A 83 14.85 -24.68 7.90
C SER A 83 13.90 -25.88 7.93
#